data_AF-D1YH53-F1
#
_entry.id   AF-D1YH53-F1
#
_cell.length_a   1.000
_cell.length_b   1.000
_cell.length_c   1.000
_cell.angle_alpha   90.00
_cell.angle_beta   90.00
_cell.angle_gamma   90.00
#
_symmetry.space_group_name_H-M   'P 1'
#
loop_
_entity.id
_entity.type
_entity.pdbx_description
1 polymer ?
#
loop_
_entity_poly.entity_id
_entity_poly.type
_entity_poly.pdbx_seq_one_letter_code
_entity_poly.pdbx_strand_id
1 'polypeptide(L)'
;MFITKIKIHFKNKYLYWLSFLLPACIFASYFIYRNHEILTVDLGQQYIDFLAFYKNNLFSNPLNFIFTFSSGLGNSFIGTWAYYLTSPFNFLLLIFPKSQLPEAILLIISLKIGSIGLSGFYYFQKFFNGDNKIFALAASLAFSLSGFVVSYNLNLMWLDSLILLPLLLDAIDKLEDKRRHYFYLTMITFLLWLTNFYTGFMVLFFGLLYFINTLLNSSFSKKQIILQYVTKSFLVLV
;
A
#
# COMPACT_ATOMS: atom_id res chain seq x y z
N MET A 1 23.40 -23.60 -20.39
CA MET A 1 23.22 -22.18 -19.98
C MET A 1 21.82 -21.62 -20.26
N PHE A 2 21.14 -22.03 -21.34
CA PHE A 2 19.78 -21.55 -21.67
C PHE A 2 18.69 -22.15 -20.77
N ILE A 3 18.74 -23.47 -20.53
CA ILE A 3 17.80 -24.22 -19.67
C ILE A 3 17.84 -23.74 -18.21
N THR A 4 19.03 -23.38 -17.70
CA THR A 4 19.20 -22.83 -16.35
C THR A 4 18.60 -21.43 -16.22
N LYS A 5 18.77 -20.56 -17.23
CA LYS A 5 18.10 -19.24 -17.26
C LYS A 5 16.58 -19.36 -17.32
N ILE A 6 16.04 -20.31 -18.10
CA ILE A 6 14.59 -20.58 -18.16
C ILE A 6 14.09 -21.06 -16.79
N LYS A 7 14.76 -22.05 -16.16
CA LYS A 7 14.40 -22.51 -14.82
C LYS A 7 14.43 -21.39 -13.78
N ILE A 8 15.44 -20.53 -13.79
CA ILE A 8 15.55 -19.38 -12.86
C ILE A 8 14.45 -18.34 -13.13
N HIS A 9 14.09 -18.11 -14.38
CA HIS A 9 13.03 -17.16 -14.75
C HIS A 9 11.65 -17.65 -14.28
N PHE A 10 11.31 -18.92 -14.55
CA PHE A 10 10.10 -19.54 -14.00
C PHE A 10 10.14 -19.61 -12.46
N LYS A 11 11.32 -19.82 -11.88
CA LYS A 11 11.53 -19.86 -10.42
C LYS A 11 11.16 -18.52 -9.75
N ASN A 12 11.60 -17.41 -10.34
CA ASN A 12 11.26 -16.09 -9.83
C ASN A 12 9.76 -15.79 -9.95
N LYS A 13 9.10 -16.20 -11.04
CA LYS A 13 7.68 -15.92 -11.25
C LYS A 13 6.80 -16.56 -10.18
N TYR A 14 7.07 -17.80 -9.76
CA TYR A 14 6.26 -18.43 -8.70
C TYR A 14 6.47 -17.76 -7.34
N LEU A 15 7.68 -17.28 -7.03
CA LEU A 15 7.96 -16.61 -5.75
C LEU A 15 7.15 -15.32 -5.61
N TYR A 16 6.98 -14.57 -6.70
CA TYR A 16 6.08 -13.42 -6.72
C TYR A 16 4.63 -13.82 -6.40
N TRP A 17 4.11 -14.86 -7.06
CA TRP A 17 2.77 -15.37 -6.77
C TRP A 17 2.61 -15.83 -5.33
N LEU A 18 3.59 -16.55 -4.79
CA LEU A 18 3.57 -16.98 -3.38
C LEU A 18 3.62 -15.79 -2.42
N SER A 19 4.44 -14.78 -2.70
CA SER A 19 4.54 -13.58 -1.86
C SER A 19 3.24 -12.80 -1.77
N PHE A 20 2.38 -12.91 -2.79
CA PHE A 20 1.05 -12.30 -2.83
C PHE A 20 -0.03 -13.21 -2.23
N LEU A 21 -0.14 -14.43 -2.76
CA LEU A 21 -1.25 -15.34 -2.46
C LEU A 21 -1.17 -15.89 -1.04
N LEU A 22 0.02 -16.24 -0.55
CA LEU A 22 0.14 -16.88 0.75
C LEU A 22 -0.38 -15.99 1.90
N PRO A 23 0.08 -14.74 2.08
CA PRO A 23 -0.42 -13.92 3.18
C PRO A 23 -1.88 -13.47 2.97
N ALA A 24 -2.31 -13.24 1.72
CA ALA A 24 -3.72 -12.96 1.40
C ALA A 24 -4.65 -14.12 1.80
N CYS A 25 -4.28 -15.35 1.44
CA CYS A 25 -5.04 -16.55 1.77
C CYS A 25 -5.01 -16.87 3.27
N ILE A 26 -3.86 -16.69 3.96
CA ILE A 26 -3.78 -16.86 5.41
C ILE A 26 -4.78 -15.94 6.10
N PHE A 27 -4.77 -14.64 5.76
CA PHE A 27 -5.69 -13.67 6.32
C PHE A 27 -7.16 -14.01 6.01
N ALA A 28 -7.48 -14.28 4.73
CA ALA A 28 -8.84 -14.62 4.31
C ALA A 28 -9.35 -15.90 5.02
N SER A 29 -8.51 -16.93 5.11
CA SER A 29 -8.89 -18.21 5.72
C SER A 29 -9.25 -18.09 7.20
N TYR A 30 -8.57 -17.21 7.94
CA TYR A 30 -8.89 -16.93 9.34
C TYR A 30 -10.32 -16.37 9.50
N PHE A 31 -10.71 -15.42 8.66
CA PHE A 31 -12.05 -14.82 8.72
C PHE A 31 -13.13 -15.73 8.12
N ILE A 32 -12.83 -16.52 7.10
CA ILE A 32 -13.74 -17.55 6.59
C ILE A 32 -14.06 -18.56 7.69
N TYR A 33 -13.03 -19.02 8.43
CA TYR A 33 -13.21 -19.91 9.58
C TYR A 33 -14.05 -19.27 10.70
N ARG A 34 -14.00 -17.94 10.84
CA ARG A 34 -14.78 -17.14 11.80
C ARG A 34 -16.13 -16.67 11.24
N ASN A 35 -16.70 -17.36 10.25
CA ASN A 35 -17.99 -17.03 9.62
C ASN A 35 -18.07 -15.60 9.05
N HIS A 36 -16.97 -15.07 8.52
CA HIS A 36 -16.90 -13.74 7.91
C HIS A 36 -17.22 -12.56 8.84
N GLU A 37 -17.10 -12.73 10.17
CA GLU A 37 -17.29 -11.65 11.14
C GLU A 37 -16.15 -10.62 11.10
N ILE A 38 -16.15 -9.77 10.07
CA ILE A 38 -15.16 -8.68 9.91
C ILE A 38 -15.67 -7.35 10.44
N LEU A 39 -16.99 -7.18 10.60
CA LEU A 39 -17.63 -5.95 11.06
C LEU A 39 -17.54 -5.79 12.57
N THR A 40 -16.32 -5.55 13.06
CA THR A 40 -16.04 -5.32 14.48
C THR A 40 -15.34 -3.97 14.66
N VAL A 41 -15.37 -3.46 15.90
CA VAL A 41 -14.72 -2.19 16.28
C VAL A 41 -15.14 -1.07 15.31
N ASP A 42 -14.20 -0.24 14.86
CA ASP A 42 -14.46 0.93 14.02
C ASP A 42 -14.96 0.54 12.62
N LEU A 43 -14.57 -0.62 12.09
CA LEU A 43 -15.02 -1.06 10.77
C LEU A 43 -16.53 -1.33 10.76
N GLY A 44 -17.03 -2.00 11.79
CA GLY A 44 -18.46 -2.27 11.94
C GLY A 44 -19.27 -1.04 12.35
N GLN A 45 -18.68 -0.12 13.12
CA GLN A 45 -19.39 1.04 13.68
C GLN A 45 -19.37 2.27 12.76
N GLN A 46 -18.35 2.42 11.92
CA GLN A 46 -18.12 3.67 11.20
C GLN A 46 -17.65 3.46 9.75
N TYR A 47 -16.62 2.64 9.50
CA TYR A 47 -16.00 2.61 8.18
C TYR A 47 -16.92 1.98 7.13
N ILE A 48 -17.75 1.00 7.52
CA ILE A 48 -18.73 0.39 6.62
C ILE A 48 -19.69 1.43 6.04
N ASP A 49 -20.12 2.41 6.84
CA ASP A 49 -21.03 3.46 6.38
C ASP A 49 -20.34 4.40 5.40
N PHE A 50 -19.07 4.73 5.62
CA PHE A 50 -18.27 5.51 4.68
C PHE A 50 -18.07 4.78 3.35
N LEU A 51 -17.82 3.47 3.38
CA LEU A 51 -17.63 2.65 2.18
C LEU A 51 -18.95 2.43 1.43
N ALA A 52 -20.06 2.30 2.14
CA ALA A 52 -21.40 2.27 1.55
C ALA A 52 -21.75 3.63 0.91
N PHE A 53 -21.43 4.74 1.59
CA PHE A 53 -21.59 6.08 1.06
C PHE A 53 -20.75 6.28 -0.21
N TYR A 54 -19.49 5.84 -0.19
CA TYR A 54 -18.60 5.87 -1.35
C TYR A 54 -19.24 5.17 -2.55
N LYS A 55 -19.67 3.92 -2.35
CA LYS A 55 -20.30 3.11 -3.40
C LYS A 55 -21.53 3.78 -4.00
N ASN A 56 -22.39 4.37 -3.17
CA ASN A 56 -23.65 4.94 -3.63
C ASN A 56 -23.45 6.26 -4.35
N ASN A 57 -22.44 7.06 -3.99
CA ASN A 57 -22.30 8.45 -4.45
C ASN A 57 -21.24 8.66 -5.53
N LEU A 58 -20.25 7.76 -5.68
CA LEU A 58 -19.09 7.97 -6.55
C LEU A 58 -19.45 8.45 -7.97
N PHE A 59 -20.45 7.79 -8.59
CA PHE A 59 -20.90 8.14 -9.93
C PHE A 59 -22.28 8.81 -9.99
N SER A 60 -23.09 8.69 -8.93
CA SER A 60 -24.44 9.25 -8.92
C SER A 60 -24.46 10.70 -8.48
N ASN A 61 -23.71 11.05 -7.42
CA ASN A 61 -23.73 12.36 -6.78
C ASN A 61 -22.34 12.70 -6.21
N PRO A 62 -21.32 12.96 -7.06
CA PRO A 62 -19.95 13.16 -6.60
C PRO A 62 -19.76 14.43 -5.75
N LEU A 63 -20.66 15.41 -5.83
CA LEU A 63 -20.63 16.60 -4.98
C LEU A 63 -20.81 16.28 -3.49
N ASN A 64 -21.43 15.13 -3.17
CA ASN A 64 -21.61 14.67 -1.80
C ASN A 64 -20.28 14.35 -1.10
N PHE A 65 -19.18 14.15 -1.84
CA PHE A 65 -17.85 13.99 -1.25
C PHE A 65 -17.23 15.31 -0.76
N ILE A 66 -17.76 16.45 -1.20
CA ILE A 66 -17.34 17.77 -0.73
C ILE A 66 -18.21 18.16 0.46
N PHE A 67 -19.53 18.10 0.31
CA PHE A 67 -20.49 18.47 1.34
C PHE A 67 -21.74 17.58 1.26
N THR A 68 -22.24 17.10 2.39
CA THR A 68 -23.40 16.20 2.43
C THR A 68 -24.37 16.54 3.54
N PHE A 69 -25.67 16.48 3.24
CA PHE A 69 -26.77 16.54 4.21
C PHE A 69 -27.10 15.18 4.83
N SER A 70 -26.39 14.12 4.43
CA SER A 70 -26.58 12.77 5.01
C SER A 70 -25.97 12.62 6.41
N SER A 71 -25.38 13.68 6.96
CA SER A 71 -24.74 13.70 8.28
C SER A 71 -25.30 14.85 9.13
N GLY A 72 -26.52 14.68 9.64
CA GLY A 72 -27.20 15.69 10.48
C GLY A 72 -27.72 16.88 9.68
N LEU A 73 -27.35 18.11 10.07
CA LEU A 73 -27.81 19.36 9.44
C LEU A 73 -27.01 19.75 8.17
N GLY A 74 -26.07 18.92 7.74
CA GLY A 74 -25.13 19.23 6.67
C GLY A 74 -23.70 19.37 7.21
N ASN A 75 -22.76 18.64 6.61
CA ASN A 75 -21.36 18.71 7.01
C ASN A 75 -20.43 18.60 5.79
N SER A 76 -19.23 19.17 5.94
CA SER A 76 -18.14 18.96 4.99
C SER A 76 -17.66 17.50 5.07
N PHE A 77 -17.57 16.85 3.92
CA PHE A 77 -17.14 15.44 3.83
C PHE A 77 -15.74 15.29 3.24
N ILE A 78 -15.13 16.39 2.77
CA ILE A 78 -13.86 16.33 2.04
C ILE A 78 -12.71 15.76 2.87
N GLY A 79 -12.65 16.08 4.17
CA GLY A 79 -11.64 15.54 5.09
C GLY A 79 -11.82 14.05 5.33
N THR A 80 -13.07 13.61 5.52
CA THR A 80 -13.41 12.18 5.67
C THR A 80 -13.08 11.42 4.39
N TRP A 81 -13.44 11.96 3.23
CA TRP A 81 -13.11 11.35 1.95
C TRP A 81 -11.60 11.20 1.77
N ALA A 82 -10.84 12.27 1.99
CA ALA A 82 -9.38 12.29 1.85
C ALA A 82 -8.65 11.32 2.82
N TYR A 83 -9.22 11.07 4.00
CA TYR A 83 -8.61 10.15 4.97
C TYR A 83 -9.01 8.68 4.75
N TYR A 84 -10.29 8.41 4.47
CA TYR A 84 -10.84 7.05 4.55
C TYR A 84 -11.01 6.37 3.19
N LEU A 85 -11.17 7.13 2.10
CA LEU A 85 -11.85 6.61 0.90
C LEU A 85 -11.05 6.72 -0.40
N THR A 86 -9.87 7.34 -0.38
CA THR A 86 -9.03 7.57 -1.58
C THR A 86 -8.20 6.35 -2.02
N SER A 87 -8.30 5.22 -1.33
CA SER A 87 -7.60 3.99 -1.74
C SER A 87 -8.10 3.46 -3.09
N PRO A 88 -7.20 3.10 -4.02
CA PRO A 88 -7.60 2.52 -5.32
C PRO A 88 -8.30 1.17 -5.18
N PHE A 89 -8.11 0.44 -4.07
CA PHE A 89 -8.80 -0.83 -3.84
C PHE A 89 -10.31 -0.64 -3.63
N ASN A 90 -10.76 0.56 -3.23
CA ASN A 90 -12.18 0.84 -2.98
C ASN A 90 -13.02 0.75 -4.26
N PHE A 91 -12.42 0.86 -5.45
CA PHE A 91 -13.12 0.60 -6.71
C PHE A 91 -13.71 -0.81 -6.79
N LEU A 92 -13.12 -1.80 -6.11
CA LEU A 92 -13.66 -3.16 -6.07
C LEU A 92 -15.05 -3.21 -5.43
N LEU A 93 -15.37 -2.30 -4.48
CA LEU A 93 -16.69 -2.22 -3.84
C LEU A 93 -17.82 -1.97 -4.84
N LEU A 94 -17.52 -1.37 -5.99
CA LEU A 94 -18.51 -1.04 -7.01
C LEU A 94 -19.08 -2.30 -7.69
N ILE A 95 -18.28 -3.37 -7.74
CA ILE A 95 -18.62 -4.64 -8.41
C ILE A 95 -19.61 -5.45 -7.57
N PHE A 96 -19.54 -5.36 -6.24
CA PHE A 96 -20.36 -6.16 -5.33
C PHE A 96 -21.70 -5.49 -5.01
N PRO A 97 -22.81 -6.23 -4.81
CA PRO A 97 -24.04 -5.65 -4.29
C PRO A 97 -23.86 -5.15 -2.85
N LYS A 98 -24.73 -4.21 -2.40
CA LYS A 98 -24.65 -3.64 -1.04
C LYS A 98 -24.78 -4.69 0.07
N SER A 99 -25.55 -5.76 -0.18
CA SER A 99 -25.69 -6.88 0.76
C SER A 99 -24.39 -7.68 0.98
N GLN A 100 -23.43 -7.60 0.05
CA GLN A 100 -22.15 -8.30 0.09
C GLN A 100 -20.97 -7.36 0.40
N LEU A 101 -21.27 -6.20 1.02
CA LEU A 101 -20.25 -5.22 1.35
C LEU A 101 -19.19 -5.77 2.34
N PRO A 102 -19.56 -6.53 3.38
CA PRO A 102 -18.58 -7.13 4.28
C PRO A 102 -17.59 -8.07 3.58
N GLU A 103 -18.08 -8.90 2.65
CA GLU A 103 -17.28 -9.81 1.85
C GLU A 103 -16.36 -9.06 0.89
N ALA A 104 -16.85 -7.99 0.27
CA ALA A 104 -16.05 -7.12 -0.57
C ALA A 104 -14.91 -6.45 0.22
N ILE A 105 -15.18 -6.02 1.45
CA ILE A 105 -14.18 -5.44 2.35
C ILE A 105 -13.14 -6.48 2.77
N LEU A 106 -13.57 -7.69 3.13
CA LEU A 106 -12.66 -8.80 3.43
C LEU A 106 -11.74 -9.10 2.24
N LEU A 107 -12.29 -9.13 1.02
CA LEU A 107 -11.51 -9.29 -0.19
C LEU A 107 -10.49 -8.17 -0.36
N ILE A 108 -10.90 -6.91 -0.20
CA ILE A 108 -10.01 -5.74 -0.29
C ILE A 108 -8.85 -5.83 0.70
N ILE A 109 -9.11 -6.13 1.97
CA ILE A 109 -8.06 -6.25 3.00
C ILE A 109 -7.12 -7.40 2.66
N SER A 110 -7.66 -8.56 2.24
CA SER A 110 -6.86 -9.71 1.83
C SER A 110 -5.94 -9.39 0.66
N LEU A 111 -6.46 -8.71 -0.36
CA LEU A 111 -5.68 -8.27 -1.52
C LEU A 111 -4.61 -7.25 -1.12
N LYS A 112 -4.92 -6.30 -0.24
CA LYS A 112 -3.93 -5.34 0.29
C LYS A 112 -2.81 -6.04 1.02
N ILE A 113 -3.12 -6.98 1.92
CA ILE A 113 -2.12 -7.78 2.64
C ILE A 113 -1.25 -8.57 1.66
N GLY A 114 -1.85 -9.18 0.64
CA GLY A 114 -1.12 -9.80 -0.46
C GLY A 114 -0.19 -8.83 -1.19
N SER A 115 -0.68 -7.63 -1.50
CA SER A 115 0.12 -6.59 -2.16
C SER A 115 1.28 -6.09 -1.29
N ILE A 116 1.14 -6.06 0.03
CA ILE A 116 2.25 -5.76 0.96
C ILE A 116 3.34 -6.84 0.85
N GLY A 117 2.93 -8.11 0.80
CA GLY A 117 3.85 -9.23 0.61
C GLY A 117 4.55 -9.19 -0.75
N LEU A 118 3.81 -8.83 -1.81
CA LEU A 118 4.34 -8.69 -3.16
C LEU A 118 5.35 -7.55 -3.30
N SER A 119 5.03 -6.36 -2.80
CA SER A 119 5.92 -5.20 -2.84
C SER A 119 7.16 -5.43 -1.97
N GLY A 120 6.97 -6.04 -0.80
CA GLY A 120 8.04 -6.48 0.08
C GLY A 120 8.99 -7.44 -0.62
N PHE A 121 8.47 -8.49 -1.27
CA PHE A 121 9.31 -9.46 -1.98
C PHE A 121 10.06 -8.81 -3.15
N TYR A 122 9.38 -7.95 -3.92
CA TYR A 122 9.99 -7.20 -5.02
C TYR A 122 11.23 -6.41 -4.57
N TYR A 123 11.17 -5.78 -3.40
CA TYR A 123 12.29 -5.04 -2.83
C TYR A 123 13.33 -5.95 -2.18
N PHE A 124 12.91 -6.84 -1.27
CA PHE A 124 13.83 -7.65 -0.46
C PHE A 124 14.65 -8.65 -1.27
N GLN A 125 14.13 -9.16 -2.39
CA GLN A 125 14.87 -10.12 -3.21
C GLN A 125 16.18 -9.55 -3.78
N LYS A 126 16.37 -8.23 -3.81
CA LYS A 126 17.61 -7.62 -4.29
C LYS A 126 18.80 -7.89 -3.36
N PHE A 127 18.53 -8.17 -2.09
CA PHE A 127 19.57 -8.50 -1.10
C PHE A 127 19.95 -9.99 -1.13
N PHE A 128 19.28 -10.82 -1.94
CA PHE A 128 19.48 -12.26 -1.98
C PHE A 128 19.65 -12.78 -3.42
N ASN A 129 20.74 -13.50 -3.68
CA ASN A 129 21.04 -14.06 -5.01
C ASN A 129 20.71 -15.55 -5.11
N GLY A 130 20.33 -16.00 -6.32
CA GLY A 130 20.11 -17.41 -6.64
C GLY A 130 19.03 -18.08 -5.77
N ASP A 131 19.38 -19.19 -5.13
CA ASP A 131 18.47 -19.97 -4.30
C ASP A 131 18.11 -19.30 -2.96
N ASN A 132 18.87 -18.29 -2.54
CA ASN A 132 18.63 -17.55 -1.30
C ASN A 132 17.40 -16.64 -1.37
N LYS A 133 16.72 -16.53 -2.53
CA LYS A 133 15.47 -15.78 -2.67
C LYS A 133 14.33 -16.31 -1.81
N ILE A 134 14.42 -17.54 -1.31
CA ILE A 134 13.48 -18.06 -0.32
C ILE A 134 13.53 -17.23 0.98
N PHE A 135 14.70 -16.72 1.38
CA PHE A 135 14.81 -15.81 2.53
C PHE A 135 14.14 -14.46 2.27
N ALA A 136 14.20 -13.96 1.03
CA ALA A 136 13.44 -12.77 0.65
C ALA A 136 11.93 -12.99 0.73
N LEU A 137 11.46 -14.18 0.34
CA LEU A 137 10.05 -14.57 0.51
C LEU A 137 9.68 -14.64 1.99
N ALA A 138 10.52 -15.27 2.83
CA ALA A 138 10.27 -15.32 4.28
C ALA A 138 10.20 -13.91 4.89
N ALA A 139 11.12 -13.01 4.51
CA ALA A 139 11.11 -11.62 4.95
C ALA A 139 9.86 -10.87 4.49
N SER A 140 9.39 -11.09 3.26
CA SER A 140 8.19 -10.43 2.74
C SER A 140 6.91 -10.93 3.42
N LEU A 141 6.85 -12.22 3.76
CA LEU A 141 5.76 -12.80 4.55
C LEU A 141 5.76 -12.24 5.97
N ALA A 142 6.92 -12.15 6.61
CA ALA A 142 7.06 -11.56 7.94
C ALA A 142 6.64 -10.08 7.96
N PHE A 143 6.93 -9.33 6.89
CA PHE A 143 6.50 -7.95 6.75
C PHE A 143 4.97 -7.83 6.55
N SER A 144 4.42 -8.62 5.63
CA SER A 144 2.98 -8.64 5.31
C SER A 144 2.10 -9.15 6.47
N LEU A 145 2.62 -10.04 7.31
CA LEU A 145 1.94 -10.58 8.48
C LEU A 145 2.55 -10.04 9.79
N SER A 146 3.18 -8.87 9.73
CA SER A 146 3.78 -8.24 10.91
C SER A 146 2.72 -7.85 11.94
N GLY A 147 3.14 -7.67 13.20
CA GLY A 147 2.24 -7.29 14.30
C GLY A 147 1.43 -6.01 14.02
N PHE A 148 1.99 -5.06 13.27
CA PHE A 148 1.23 -3.88 12.84
C PHE A 148 0.08 -4.26 11.90
N VAL A 149 0.34 -5.06 10.86
CA VAL A 149 -0.70 -5.49 9.91
C VAL A 149 -1.77 -6.32 10.62
N VAL A 150 -1.36 -7.24 11.49
CA VAL A 150 -2.30 -8.08 12.24
C VAL A 150 -3.15 -7.26 13.20
N SER A 151 -2.59 -6.26 13.89
CA SER A 151 -3.36 -5.42 14.81
C SER A 151 -4.28 -4.43 14.11
N TYR A 152 -3.86 -3.87 12.98
CA TYR A 152 -4.57 -2.78 12.27
C TYR A 152 -5.18 -3.21 10.94
N ASN A 153 -5.44 -4.51 10.74
CA ASN A 153 -5.98 -5.03 9.49
C ASN A 153 -7.35 -4.43 9.11
N LEU A 154 -8.17 -4.06 10.10
CA LEU A 154 -9.50 -3.46 9.90
C LEU A 154 -9.41 -1.98 9.53
N ASN A 155 -8.31 -1.30 9.85
CA ASN A 155 -7.97 0.05 9.39
C ASN A 155 -7.42 -0.02 7.96
N LEU A 156 -8.26 -0.49 7.03
CA LEU A 156 -7.90 -0.81 5.64
C LEU A 156 -7.25 0.35 4.85
N MET A 157 -7.55 1.59 5.21
CA MET A 157 -7.00 2.81 4.60
C MET A 157 -5.51 3.02 4.93
N TRP A 158 -5.01 2.40 6.01
CA TRP A 158 -3.60 2.49 6.42
C TRP A 158 -2.70 1.50 5.67
N LEU A 159 -3.27 0.42 5.14
CA LEU A 159 -2.51 -0.65 4.48
C LEU A 159 -1.89 -0.23 3.15
N ASP A 160 -2.45 0.78 2.46
CA ASP A 160 -1.88 1.29 1.20
C ASP A 160 -0.44 1.79 1.39
N SER A 161 -0.18 2.49 2.50
CA SER A 161 1.14 3.02 2.83
C SER A 161 2.18 1.91 3.03
N LEU A 162 1.77 0.75 3.55
CA LEU A 162 2.65 -0.42 3.69
C LEU A 162 2.96 -1.09 2.35
N ILE A 163 2.01 -1.08 1.40
CA ILE A 163 2.27 -1.55 0.03
C ILE A 163 3.31 -0.65 -0.64
N LEU A 164 3.19 0.67 -0.44
CA LEU A 164 4.04 1.68 -1.06
C LEU A 164 5.42 1.81 -0.41
N LEU A 165 5.58 1.45 0.87
CA LEU A 165 6.85 1.58 1.59
C LEU A 165 8.03 0.85 0.90
N PRO A 166 7.97 -0.45 0.57
CA PRO A 166 9.06 -1.11 -0.15
C PRO A 166 9.37 -0.48 -1.53
N LEU A 167 8.35 0.09 -2.19
CA LEU A 167 8.50 0.78 -3.46
C LEU A 167 9.19 2.14 -3.29
N LEU A 168 8.93 2.84 -2.18
CA LEU A 168 9.62 4.07 -1.80
C LEU A 168 11.10 3.80 -1.56
N LEU A 169 11.44 2.74 -0.83
CA LEU A 169 12.83 2.34 -0.61
C LEU A 169 13.54 1.98 -1.93
N ASP A 170 12.86 1.22 -2.81
CA ASP A 170 13.35 0.95 -4.17
C ASP A 170 13.60 2.24 -4.97
N ALA A 171 12.72 3.23 -4.84
CA ALA A 171 12.86 4.51 -5.52
C ALA A 171 14.06 5.31 -4.98
N ILE A 172 14.27 5.29 -3.65
CA ILE A 172 15.40 5.96 -3.00
C ILE A 172 16.73 5.32 -3.40
N ASP A 173 16.85 3.99 -3.35
CA ASP A 173 18.08 3.29 -3.74
C ASP A 173 18.49 3.58 -5.19
N LYS A 174 17.52 3.81 -6.07
CA LYS A 174 17.74 4.08 -7.50
C LYS A 174 18.00 5.56 -7.80
N LEU A 175 18.07 6.44 -6.81
CA LEU A 175 18.35 7.87 -7.04
C LEU A 175 19.75 8.12 -7.61
N GLU A 176 20.68 7.19 -7.44
CA GLU A 176 22.03 7.28 -8.02
C GLU A 176 22.03 7.04 -9.53
N ASP A 177 21.06 6.29 -10.06
CA ASP A 177 20.87 6.06 -11.48
C ASP A 177 19.98 7.15 -12.11
N LYS A 178 20.41 7.69 -13.26
CA LYS A 178 19.86 8.90 -13.91
C LYS A 178 18.33 8.96 -14.15
N ARG A 179 17.84 10.20 -14.34
CA ARG A 179 16.57 10.75 -14.92
C ARG A 179 15.23 9.98 -14.79
N ARG A 180 15.14 8.69 -15.07
CA ARG A 180 13.85 7.94 -15.04
C ARG A 180 13.40 7.60 -13.61
N HIS A 181 14.34 7.53 -12.67
CA HIS A 181 14.06 7.16 -11.29
C HIS A 181 13.43 8.29 -10.45
N TYR A 182 13.57 9.56 -10.88
CA TYR A 182 12.93 10.69 -10.20
C TYR A 182 11.41 10.72 -10.40
N PHE A 183 10.92 10.40 -11.60
CA PHE A 183 9.47 10.30 -11.83
C PHE A 183 8.86 9.21 -10.96
N TYR A 184 9.55 8.08 -10.82
CA TYR A 184 9.11 7.00 -9.95
C TYR A 184 9.03 7.45 -8.47
N LEU A 185 10.05 8.12 -7.94
CA LEU A 185 10.00 8.67 -6.57
C LEU A 185 8.85 9.67 -6.40
N THR A 186 8.70 10.64 -7.30
CA THR A 186 7.61 11.63 -7.25
C THR A 186 6.24 10.96 -7.28
N MET A 187 6.05 9.93 -8.11
CA MET A 187 4.79 9.18 -8.16
C MET A 187 4.49 8.43 -6.86
N ILE A 188 5.48 7.73 -6.28
CA ILE A 188 5.28 7.02 -5.01
C ILE A 188 4.97 7.99 -3.87
N THR A 189 5.67 9.13 -3.80
CA THR A 189 5.39 10.18 -2.80
C THR A 189 3.98 10.75 -2.98
N PHE A 190 3.57 11.02 -4.22
CA PHE A 190 2.21 11.49 -4.52
C PHE A 190 1.15 10.47 -4.11
N LEU A 191 1.36 9.19 -4.44
CA LEU A 191 0.43 8.12 -4.05
C LEU A 191 0.31 7.99 -2.54
N LEU A 192 1.41 8.10 -1.79
CA LEU A 192 1.38 8.08 -0.31
C LEU A 192 0.50 9.19 0.27
N TRP A 193 0.64 10.42 -0.23
CA TRP A 193 -0.21 11.54 0.17
C TRP A 193 -1.67 11.32 -0.22
N LEU A 194 -1.91 10.84 -1.44
CA LEU A 194 -3.25 10.65 -1.99
C LEU A 194 -4.01 9.55 -1.25
N THR A 195 -3.39 8.39 -1.01
CA THR A 195 -4.08 7.22 -0.44
C THR A 195 -4.44 7.43 1.02
N ASN A 196 -3.55 8.06 1.80
CA ASN A 196 -3.82 8.41 3.19
C ASN A 196 -2.71 9.35 3.71
N PHE A 197 -3.00 10.64 3.88
CA PHE A 197 -1.99 11.61 4.33
C PHE A 197 -1.40 11.32 5.72
N TYR A 198 -2.13 10.63 6.59
CA TYR A 198 -1.69 10.32 7.95
C TYR A 198 -0.60 9.24 7.99
N THR A 199 -0.86 8.08 7.40
CA THR A 199 0.15 7.01 7.28
C THR A 199 1.18 7.29 6.20
N GLY A 200 0.79 8.05 5.16
CA GLY A 200 1.70 8.58 4.15
C GLY A 200 2.79 9.44 4.76
N PHE A 201 2.44 10.36 5.68
CA PHE A 201 3.43 11.15 6.43
C PHE A 201 4.43 10.27 7.20
N MET A 202 3.94 9.24 7.90
CA MET A 202 4.82 8.33 8.66
C MET A 202 5.81 7.58 7.75
N VAL A 203 5.34 7.07 6.61
CA VAL A 203 6.16 6.35 5.63
C VAL A 203 7.16 7.29 4.95
N LEU A 204 6.75 8.51 4.61
CA LEU A 204 7.65 9.51 4.03
C LEU A 204 8.71 9.98 5.03
N PHE A 205 8.35 10.11 6.31
CA PHE A 205 9.32 10.41 7.37
C PHE A 205 10.33 9.27 7.51
N PHE A 206 9.89 8.01 7.52
CA PHE A 206 10.79 6.87 7.48
C PHE A 206 11.68 6.87 6.22
N GLY A 207 11.11 7.16 5.05
CA GLY A 207 11.84 7.29 3.79
C GLY A 207 12.92 8.38 3.84
N LEU A 208 12.64 9.52 4.50
CA LEU A 208 13.62 10.57 4.73
C LEU A 208 14.80 10.08 5.58
N LEU A 209 14.52 9.38 6.68
CA LEU A 209 15.56 8.81 7.55
C LEU A 209 16.41 7.78 6.78
N TYR A 210 15.76 6.92 6.00
CA TYR A 210 16.43 5.95 5.13
C TYR A 210 17.31 6.63 4.10
N PHE A 211 16.81 7.67 3.43
CA PHE A 211 17.56 8.47 2.46
C PHE A 211 18.79 9.14 3.11
N ILE A 212 18.67 9.70 4.31
CA ILE A 212 19.81 10.26 5.05
C ILE A 212 20.86 9.17 5.30
N ASN A 213 20.46 7.97 5.74
CA ASN A 213 21.37 6.85 5.94
C ASN A 213 22.07 6.45 4.62
N THR A 214 21.34 6.35 3.51
CA THR A 214 21.92 6.05 2.19
C THR A 214 22.93 7.12 1.77
N LEU A 215 22.61 8.41 1.97
CA LEU A 215 23.53 9.52 1.68
C LEU A 215 24.82 9.47 2.50
N LEU A 216 24.73 9.11 3.79
CA LEU A 216 25.89 9.00 4.67
C LEU A 216 26.85 7.89 4.21
N ASN A 217 26.30 6.79 3.70
CA ASN A 217 27.05 5.63 3.22
C ASN A 217 27.49 5.75 1.75
N SER A 218 26.92 6.69 0.98
CA SER A 218 27.28 6.91 -0.43
C SER A 218 28.62 7.65 -0.60
N SER A 219 29.43 7.24 -1.57
CA SER A 219 30.69 7.90 -1.97
C SER A 219 30.51 9.02 -3.00
N PHE A 220 29.26 9.36 -3.36
CA PHE A 220 28.92 10.28 -4.44
C PHE A 220 28.82 11.75 -4.00
N SER A 221 28.68 12.65 -4.98
CA SER A 221 28.49 14.09 -4.77
C SER A 221 27.16 14.38 -4.05
N LYS A 222 27.23 14.47 -2.71
CA LYS A 222 26.10 14.66 -1.79
C LYS A 222 25.22 15.87 -2.16
N LYS A 223 25.80 16.94 -2.71
CA LYS A 223 25.10 18.20 -3.01
C LYS A 223 24.04 18.06 -4.11
N GLN A 224 24.30 17.28 -5.16
CA GLN A 224 23.33 17.09 -6.25
C GLN A 224 22.15 16.20 -5.83
N ILE A 225 22.43 15.12 -5.10
CA ILE A 225 21.40 14.17 -4.65
C ILE A 225 20.47 14.83 -3.61
N ILE A 226 21.02 15.60 -2.66
CA ILE A 226 20.23 16.33 -1.65
C ILE A 226 19.28 17.34 -2.32
N LEU A 227 19.81 18.18 -3.22
CA LEU A 227 19.00 19.19 -3.92
C LEU A 227 17.84 18.54 -4.70
N GLN A 228 18.09 17.37 -5.30
CA GLN A 228 17.10 16.66 -6.10
C GLN A 228 16.03 15.98 -5.26
N TYR A 229 16.39 15.32 -4.16
CA TYR A 229 15.41 14.71 -3.25
C TYR A 229 14.49 15.77 -2.64
N VAL A 230 15.05 16.90 -2.18
CA VAL A 230 14.28 18.00 -1.59
C VAL A 230 13.37 18.64 -2.61
N THR A 231 13.87 19.04 -3.79
CA THR A 231 13.04 19.70 -4.80
C THR A 231 11.89 18.81 -5.28
N LYS A 232 12.10 17.50 -5.41
CA LYS A 232 11.06 16.59 -5.92
C LYS A 232 10.07 16.14 -4.85
N SER A 233 10.50 16.00 -3.60
CA SER A 233 9.58 15.78 -2.50
C SER A 233 8.72 17.01 -2.25
N PHE A 234 9.31 18.21 -2.37
CA PHE A 234 8.59 19.47 -2.21
C PHE A 234 7.60 19.74 -3.35
N LEU A 235 7.90 19.33 -4.59
CA LEU A 235 6.98 19.47 -5.73
C LEU A 235 5.67 18.68 -5.55
N VAL A 236 5.64 17.69 -4.65
CA VAL A 236 4.42 16.95 -4.31
C VAL A 236 3.65 17.60 -3.16
N LEU A 237 4.31 18.47 -2.37
CA LEU A 237 3.71 19.18 -1.24
C LEU A 237 3.01 20.49 -1.63
N VAL A 238 3.27 20.99 -2.84
CA VAL A 238 2.68 22.23 -3.41
C VAL A 238 1.66 21.86 -4.47
#